data_AF-A0A514X083-F1
#
_entry.id   AF-A0A514X083-F1
#
_cell.length_a   1.000
_cell.length_b   1.000
_cell.length_c   1.000
_cell.angle_alpha   90.00
_cell.angle_beta   90.00
_cell.angle_gamma   90.00
#
_symmetry.space_group_name_H-M   'P 1'
#
loop_
_entity.id
_entity.type
_entity.pdbx_description
1 polymer ?
#
loop_
_entity_poly.entity_id
_entity_poly.type
_entity_poly.pdbx_seq_one_letter_code
_entity_poly.pdbx_strand_id
1 'polypeptide(L)'
;MTNLPNPTIELIEQNPDVKSFIYQQIAEFDGFVTPETVVAVVARDPRKLALQYETEGRDFNKADLKKLYRIAIVLTEADAKVEAEGVSEDIYDAIRMAKDNLLKKLVEIQDSVISQQDRIIEINHVMQNSTLH
;
A
#
# COMPACT_ATOMS: atom_id res chain seq x y z
N MET A 1 -12.14 -22.52 -20.07
CA MET A 1 -11.00 -21.80 -19.48
C MET A 1 -11.14 -21.93 -17.97
N THR A 2 -10.34 -22.78 -17.34
CA THR A 2 -10.39 -23.04 -15.90
C THR A 2 -9.75 -21.86 -15.17
N ASN A 3 -10.58 -20.94 -14.66
CA ASN A 3 -10.17 -19.98 -13.64
C ASN A 3 -9.88 -20.77 -12.36
N LEU A 4 -8.70 -21.39 -12.26
CA LEU A 4 -8.23 -21.79 -10.93
C LEU A 4 -8.03 -20.51 -10.13
N PRO A 5 -8.69 -20.35 -8.97
CA PRO A 5 -8.43 -19.22 -8.09
C PRO A 5 -6.94 -19.18 -7.78
N ASN A 6 -6.36 -17.98 -7.75
CA ASN A 6 -4.97 -17.82 -7.31
C ASN A 6 -4.85 -18.51 -5.93
N PRO A 7 -3.93 -19.47 -5.75
CA PRO A 7 -3.84 -20.26 -4.50
C PRO A 7 -3.65 -19.37 -3.26
N THR A 8 -3.11 -18.16 -3.45
CA THR A 8 -3.00 -17.15 -2.40
C THR A 8 -4.36 -16.61 -1.96
N ILE A 9 -5.31 -16.43 -2.89
CA ILE A 9 -6.68 -15.99 -2.57
C ILE A 9 -7.37 -17.06 -1.72
N GLU A 10 -7.24 -18.32 -2.14
CA GLU A 10 -7.79 -19.45 -1.38
C GLU A 10 -7.23 -19.51 0.03
N LEU A 11 -5.91 -19.34 0.17
CA LEU A 11 -5.25 -19.27 1.47
C LEU A 11 -5.77 -18.12 2.34
N ILE A 12 -6.00 -16.93 1.78
CA ILE A 12 -6.54 -15.78 2.52
C ILE A 12 -8.00 -16.01 2.96
N GLU A 13 -8.82 -16.61 2.10
CA GLU A 13 -10.25 -16.81 2.39
C GLU A 13 -10.51 -17.97 3.34
N GLN A 14 -9.75 -19.06 3.22
CA GLN A 14 -10.00 -20.31 3.95
C GLN A 14 -9.17 -20.44 5.23
N ASN A 15 -8.07 -19.69 5.40
CA ASN A 15 -7.25 -19.75 6.61
C ASN A 15 -7.65 -18.62 7.60
N PRO A 16 -8.28 -18.96 8.74
CA PRO A 16 -8.70 -17.97 9.74
C PRO A 16 -7.54 -17.19 10.36
N ASP A 17 -6.35 -17.80 10.46
CA ASP A 17 -5.18 -17.17 11.07
C ASP A 17 -4.63 -16.07 10.16
N VAL A 18 -4.52 -16.35 8.86
CA VAL A 18 -4.12 -15.35 7.85
C VAL A 18 -5.14 -14.22 7.82
N LYS A 19 -6.44 -14.53 7.86
CA LYS A 19 -7.50 -13.53 7.85
C LYS A 19 -7.47 -12.64 9.10
N SER A 20 -7.30 -13.24 10.28
CA SER A 20 -7.18 -12.49 11.54
C SER A 20 -5.93 -11.62 11.57
N PHE A 21 -4.82 -12.13 11.04
CA PHE A 21 -3.58 -11.36 10.90
C PHE A 21 -3.77 -10.15 9.98
N ILE A 22 -4.45 -10.32 8.84
CA ILE A 22 -4.80 -9.21 7.94
C ILE A 22 -5.59 -8.12 8.68
N TYR A 23 -6.63 -8.48 9.44
CA TYR A 23 -7.39 -7.51 10.22
C TYR A 23 -6.54 -6.78 11.26
N GLN A 24 -5.65 -7.50 11.95
CA GLN A 24 -4.72 -6.89 12.89
C GLN A 24 -3.80 -5.87 12.21
N GLN A 25 -3.27 -6.19 11.03
CA GLN A 25 -2.41 -5.27 10.27
C GLN A 25 -3.18 -4.06 9.73
N ILE A 26 -4.44 -4.23 9.32
CA ILE A 26 -5.27 -3.13 8.80
C ILE A 26 -5.63 -2.11 9.89
N ALA A 27 -5.81 -2.53 11.14
CA ALA A 27 -6.10 -1.63 12.25
C ALA A 27 -5.01 -0.57 12.48
N GLU A 28 -3.77 -0.81 12.02
CA GLU A 28 -2.70 0.19 12.09
C GLU A 28 -2.94 1.39 11.16
N PHE A 29 -3.89 1.31 10.21
CA PHE A 29 -4.27 2.42 9.35
C PHE A 29 -5.30 3.37 9.96
N ASP A 30 -5.88 3.07 11.13
CA ASP A 30 -6.99 3.84 11.73
C ASP A 30 -6.70 5.35 11.85
N GLY A 31 -5.44 5.75 12.01
CA GLY A 31 -5.04 7.17 12.05
C GLY A 31 -5.00 7.88 10.69
N PHE A 32 -5.13 7.16 9.58
CA PHE A 32 -5.00 7.65 8.20
C PHE A 32 -6.26 7.47 7.36
N VAL A 33 -7.27 6.76 7.88
CA VAL A 33 -8.50 6.42 7.16
C VAL A 33 -9.72 7.06 7.80
N THR A 34 -10.78 7.24 7.02
CA THR A 34 -12.10 7.64 7.49
C THR A 34 -13.04 6.44 7.47
N PRO A 35 -14.24 6.52 8.10
CA PRO A 35 -15.25 5.46 8.00
C PRO A 35 -15.69 5.14 6.56
N GLU A 36 -15.46 6.06 5.61
CA GLU A 36 -15.81 5.89 4.20
C GLU A 36 -14.66 5.24 3.39
N THR A 37 -13.46 5.11 3.97
CA THR A 37 -12.33 4.48 3.29
C THR A 37 -12.57 2.97 3.15
N VAL A 38 -12.54 2.48 1.91
CA VAL A 38 -12.59 1.04 1.62
C VAL A 38 -11.17 0.48 1.62
N VAL A 39 -10.94 -0.51 2.49
CA VAL A 39 -9.67 -1.26 2.54
C VAL A 39 -9.84 -2.61 1.83
N ALA A 40 -9.01 -2.87 0.83
CA ALA A 40 -8.97 -4.13 0.11
C ALA A 40 -7.57 -4.76 0.17
N VAL A 41 -7.52 -6.07 0.43
CA VAL A 41 -6.30 -6.87 0.34
C VAL A 41 -6.37 -7.73 -0.90
N VAL A 42 -5.39 -7.57 -1.78
CA VAL A 42 -5.38 -8.16 -3.12
C VAL A 42 -4.16 -9.03 -3.30
N ALA A 43 -4.38 -10.33 -3.54
CA ALA A 43 -3.33 -11.23 -3.96
C ALA A 43 -3.03 -11.05 -5.46
N ARG A 44 -1.82 -10.60 -5.79
CA ARG A 44 -1.35 -10.39 -7.16
C ARG A 44 -0.49 -11.57 -7.62
N ASP A 45 -0.37 -11.75 -8.94
CA ASP A 45 0.52 -12.75 -9.51
C ASP A 45 1.98 -12.26 -9.45
N PRO A 46 2.89 -12.92 -8.70
CA PRO A 46 4.28 -12.50 -8.62
C PRO A 46 5.06 -12.72 -9.91
N ARG A 47 4.58 -13.58 -10.84
CA ARG A 47 5.20 -13.73 -12.16
C ARG A 47 5.20 -12.44 -12.97
N LYS A 48 4.26 -11.52 -12.67
CA LYS A 48 4.22 -10.19 -13.28
C LYS A 48 5.35 -9.27 -12.82
N LEU A 49 6.12 -9.63 -11.79
CA LEU A 49 7.32 -8.91 -11.38
C LEU A 49 8.48 -9.10 -12.36
N ALA A 50 8.46 -10.15 -13.19
CA ALA A 50 9.50 -10.41 -14.18
C ALA A 50 9.77 -9.18 -15.06
N LEU A 51 8.72 -8.59 -15.63
CA LEU A 51 8.85 -7.41 -16.49
C LEU A 51 9.44 -6.20 -15.74
N GLN A 52 9.06 -6.03 -14.47
CA GLN A 52 9.56 -4.95 -13.63
C GLN A 52 11.06 -5.15 -13.34
N TYR A 53 11.46 -6.36 -12.94
CA TYR A 53 12.86 -6.68 -12.67
C TYR A 53 13.74 -6.60 -13.93
N GLU A 54 13.24 -7.01 -15.09
CA GLU A 54 13.90 -6.79 -16.38
C GLU A 54 14.16 -5.30 -16.63
N THR A 55 13.17 -4.45 -16.37
CA THR A 55 13.28 -2.98 -16.58
C THR A 55 14.26 -2.34 -15.59
N GLU A 56 14.32 -2.85 -14.36
CA GLU A 56 15.21 -2.35 -13.30
C GLU A 56 16.61 -2.97 -13.35
N GLY A 57 16.89 -3.87 -14.30
CA GLY A 57 18.18 -4.54 -14.44
C GLY A 57 18.51 -5.50 -13.29
N ARG A 58 17.48 -6.01 -12.57
CA ARG A 58 17.68 -6.99 -11.51
C ARG A 58 17.68 -8.41 -12.08
N ASP A 59 18.63 -9.22 -11.65
CA ASP A 59 18.60 -10.65 -11.95
C ASP A 59 17.45 -11.33 -11.20
N PHE A 60 16.69 -12.17 -11.91
CA PHE A 60 15.64 -12.97 -11.31
C PHE A 60 15.47 -14.30 -12.05
N ASN A 61 14.97 -15.28 -11.32
CA ASN A 61 14.57 -16.56 -11.87
C ASN A 61 13.05 -16.68 -11.85
N LYS A 62 12.45 -16.97 -13.01
CA LYS A 62 10.99 -17.16 -13.16
C LYS A 62 10.47 -18.30 -12.28
N ALA A 63 11.28 -19.30 -11.97
CA ALA A 63 10.90 -20.39 -11.08
C ALA A 63 10.77 -19.92 -9.62
N ASP A 64 11.63 -19.00 -9.19
CA ASP A 64 11.63 -18.49 -7.82
C ASP A 64 10.48 -17.49 -7.62
N LEU A 65 10.14 -16.69 -8.64
CA LEU A 65 8.96 -15.82 -8.59
C LEU A 65 7.65 -16.58 -8.30
N LYS A 66 7.52 -17.83 -8.76
CA LYS A 66 6.31 -18.64 -8.51
C LYS A 66 6.13 -19.06 -7.06
N LYS A 67 7.20 -19.02 -6.27
CA LYS A 67 7.18 -19.40 -4.84
C LYS A 67 6.81 -18.22 -3.94
N LEU A 68 6.78 -17.01 -4.49
CA LEU A 68 6.52 -15.80 -3.73
C LEU A 68 5.01 -15.57 -3.57
N TYR A 69 4.65 -14.97 -2.45
CA TYR A 69 3.42 -14.23 -2.26
C TYR A 69 3.64 -12.78 -2.65
N ARG A 70 2.71 -12.21 -3.41
CA ARG A 70 2.65 -10.77 -3.71
C ARG A 70 1.31 -10.24 -3.24
N ILE A 71 1.33 -9.52 -2.12
CA ILE A 71 0.13 -8.98 -1.49
C ILE A 71 0.14 -7.47 -1.66
N ALA A 72 -0.98 -6.91 -2.11
CA ALA A 72 -1.20 -5.47 -2.12
C ALA A 72 -2.30 -5.10 -1.15
N ILE A 73 -2.10 -4.01 -0.41
CA ILE A 73 -3.15 -3.36 0.37
C ILE A 73 -3.53 -2.08 -0.36
N VAL A 74 -4.83 -1.90 -0.55
CA VAL A 74 -5.41 -0.80 -1.32
C VAL A 74 -6.39 -0.05 -0.43
N LEU A 75 -6.18 1.25 -0.27
CA LEU A 75 -7.11 2.17 0.36
C LEU A 75 -7.76 3.01 -0.74
N THR A 76 -9.09 3.06 -0.73
CA THR A 76 -9.87 3.84 -1.69
C THR A 76 -10.88 4.69 -0.94
N GLU A 77 -10.94 5.98 -1.24
CA GLU A 77 -11.92 6.91 -0.69
C GLU A 77 -12.31 7.92 -1.77
N ALA A 78 -13.61 7.95 -2.10
CA ALA A 78 -14.12 8.66 -3.28
C ALA A 78 -13.30 8.33 -4.55
N ASP A 79 -12.63 9.33 -5.12
CA ASP A 79 -11.78 9.19 -6.31
C ASP A 79 -10.29 8.99 -5.99
N ALA A 80 -9.92 9.07 -4.71
CA ALA A 80 -8.55 8.89 -4.25
C ALA A 80 -8.24 7.41 -3.99
N LYS A 81 -7.05 6.99 -4.41
CA LYS A 81 -6.57 5.62 -4.22
C LYS A 81 -5.08 5.64 -3.84
N VAL A 82 -4.75 4.95 -2.77
CA VAL A 82 -3.36 4.70 -2.35
C VAL A 82 -3.17 3.19 -2.19
N GLU A 83 -2.09 2.66 -2.76
CA GLU A 83 -1.77 1.26 -2.64
C GLU A 83 -0.27 1.04 -2.47
N ALA A 84 0.07 -0.04 -1.77
CA ALA A 84 1.41 -0.56 -1.71
C ALA A 84 1.38 -2.08 -1.68
N GLU A 85 2.52 -2.68 -2.01
CA GLU A 85 2.67 -4.13 -2.07
C GLU A 85 3.89 -4.62 -1.32
N GLY A 86 3.79 -5.87 -0.86
CA GLY A 86 4.85 -6.64 -0.24
C GLY A 86 5.02 -7.96 -0.98
N VAL A 87 6.27 -8.41 -1.07
CA VAL A 87 6.66 -9.63 -1.77
C VAL A 87 7.56 -10.44 -0.86
N SER A 88 7.17 -11.67 -0.53
CA SER A 88 7.93 -12.59 0.32
C SER A 88 7.59 -14.04 0.00
N GLU A 89 8.45 -14.98 0.37
CA GLU A 89 8.14 -16.43 0.34
C GLU A 89 7.11 -16.82 1.42
N ASP A 90 6.95 -15.99 2.45
CA ASP A 90 5.96 -16.16 3.52
C ASP A 90 4.83 -15.14 3.39
N ILE A 91 3.59 -15.60 3.57
CA ILE A 91 2.39 -14.75 3.40
C ILE A 91 2.27 -13.68 4.48
N TYR A 92 2.64 -13.97 5.73
CA TYR A 92 2.58 -13.03 6.84
C TYR A 92 3.61 -11.91 6.64
N ASP A 93 4.81 -12.27 6.19
CA ASP A 93 5.83 -11.29 5.85
C ASP A 93 5.42 -10.44 4.64
N ALA A 94 4.84 -11.04 3.60
CA ALA A 94 4.33 -10.29 2.45
C ALA A 94 3.24 -9.28 2.85
N ILE A 95 2.32 -9.66 3.75
CA ILE A 95 1.30 -8.75 4.31
C ILE A 95 1.96 -7.64 5.14
N ARG A 96 2.91 -7.97 6.03
CA ARG A 96 3.61 -6.98 6.86
C ARG A 96 4.35 -5.96 6.00
N MET A 97 5.08 -6.42 4.99
CA MET A 97 5.78 -5.54 4.04
C MET A 97 4.81 -4.64 3.27
N ALA A 98 3.66 -5.19 2.83
CA ALA A 98 2.64 -4.39 2.15
C ALA A 98 2.10 -3.27 3.06
N LYS A 99 1.86 -3.59 4.34
CA LYS A 99 1.42 -2.63 5.35
C LYS A 99 2.49 -1.57 5.62
N ASP A 100 3.73 -1.96 5.91
CA ASP A 100 4.81 -1.03 6.21
C ASP A 100 5.08 -0.06 5.03
N ASN A 101 5.06 -0.60 3.80
CA ASN A 101 5.21 0.22 2.59
C ASN A 101 4.04 1.20 2.41
N LEU A 102 2.83 0.81 2.78
CA LEU A 102 1.65 1.67 2.69
C LEU A 102 1.66 2.76 3.77
N LEU A 103 1.97 2.41 5.03
CA LEU A 103 2.13 3.37 6.12
C LEU A 103 3.16 4.43 5.77
N LYS A 104 4.31 4.01 5.22
CA LYS A 104 5.35 4.95 4.78
C LYS A 104 4.80 5.95 3.75
N LYS A 105 4.07 5.48 2.73
CA LYS A 105 3.44 6.37 1.74
C LYS A 105 2.41 7.31 2.36
N LEU A 106 1.62 6.84 3.31
CA LEU A 106 0.61 7.66 3.99
C LEU A 106 1.25 8.76 4.84
N VAL A 107 2.34 8.45 5.55
CA VAL A 107 3.14 9.44 6.28
C VAL A 107 3.74 10.47 5.32
N GLU A 108 4.32 10.04 4.20
CA GLU A 108 4.86 10.95 3.18
C GLU A 108 3.77 11.89 2.61
N ILE A 109 2.55 11.38 2.39
CA ILE A 109 1.40 12.20 1.96
C ILE A 109 1.02 13.20 3.06
N GLN A 110 0.90 12.76 4.30
CA GLN A 110 0.56 13.62 5.43
C GLN A 110 1.58 14.75 5.61
N ASP A 111 2.87 14.43 5.60
CA ASP A 111 3.97 15.38 5.72
C ASP A 111 3.95 16.42 4.58
N SER A 112 3.65 15.97 3.35
CA SER A 112 3.52 16.86 2.20
C SER A 112 2.35 17.85 2.35
N VAL A 113 1.22 17.41 2.89
CA VAL A 113 0.04 18.27 3.09
C VAL A 113 0.31 19.32 4.17
N ILE A 114 0.92 18.91 5.31
CA ILE A 114 1.27 19.81 6.40
C ILE A 114 2.23 20.90 5.90
N SER A 115 3.28 20.51 5.17
CA SER A 115 4.25 21.47 4.62
C SER A 115 3.62 22.53 3.69
N GLN A 116 2.58 22.15 2.93
CA GLN A 116 1.87 23.10 2.08
C GLN A 116 1.01 24.08 2.89
N GLN A 117 0.36 23.62 3.96
CA GLN A 117 -0.43 24.47 4.84
C GLN A 117 0.45 25.49 5.56
N ASP A 118 1.60 25.07 6.09
CA ASP A 118 2.57 25.96 6.76
C ASP A 118 3.05 27.07 5.80
N ARG A 119 3.35 26.70 4.55
CA ARG A 119 3.73 27.67 3.51
C ARG A 119 2.63 28.70 3.23
N ILE A 120 1.36 28.29 3.20
CA ILE A 120 0.22 29.21 2.98
C ILE A 120 0.09 30.19 4.15
N ILE A 121 0.28 29.72 5.39
CA ILE A 121 0.25 30.57 6.59
C ILE A 121 1.34 31.64 6.51
N GLU A 122 2.57 31.27 6.13
CA GLU A 122 3.67 32.22 5.94
C GLU A 122 3.36 33.27 4.86
N ILE A 123 2.81 32.85 3.70
CA ILE A 123 2.42 33.77 2.63
C ILE A 123 1.34 34.74 3.11
N ASN A 124 0.31 34.25 3.80
CA ASN A 124 -0.76 35.12 4.32
C ASN A 124 -0.22 36.12 5.36
N HIS A 125 0.71 35.70 6.21
CA HIS A 125 1.38 36.59 7.16
C HIS A 125 2.20 37.67 6.44
N VAL A 126 2.90 37.33 5.35
CA VAL A 126 3.60 38.32 4.52
C VAL A 126 2.62 39.26 3.82
N MET A 127 1.55 38.74 3.22
CA MET A 127 0.54 39.56 2.52
C MET A 127 -0.19 40.53 3.46
N GLN A 128 -0.48 40.13 4.70
CA GLN A 128 -1.07 41.00 5.72
C GLN A 128 -0.10 42.09 6.20
N ASN A 129 1.20 41.82 6.17
CA ASN A 129 2.24 42.80 6.54
C ASN A 129 2.71 43.67 5.36
N SER A 130 2.35 43.32 4.11
CA SER A 130 2.78 44.04 2.89
C SER A 130 1.95 45.29 2.58
N THR A 131 0.88 45.57 3.33
CA THR A 131 0.01 46.76 3.14
C THR A 131 0.46 48.01 3.90
N LEU A 132 1.63 47.98 4.54
CA LEU A 132 2.27 49.17 5.09
C LEU A 132 3.51 49.51 4.26
N HIS A 133 3.33 50.26 3.17
CA HIS A 133 4.10 51.44 2.76
C HIS A 133 3.75 51.91 1.35
#